data_AF-A0A359M4T7-F1
#
_entry.id   AF-A0A359M4T7-F1
#
_cell.length_a   1.000
_cell.length_b   1.000
_cell.length_c   1.000
_cell.angle_alpha   90.00
_cell.angle_beta   90.00
_cell.angle_gamma   90.00
#
_symmetry.space_group_name_H-M   'P 1'
#
loop_
_entity.id
_entity.type
_entity.pdbx_description
1 polymer ?
#
loop_
_entity_poly.entity_id
_entity_poly.type
_entity_poly.pdbx_seq_one_letter_code
_entity_poly.pdbx_strand_id
1 'polypeptide(L)'
;MLSRAAAVVVLGLGSLQAQSNPFERPPSEVDQALRSRIGKFYQAYVDGKFRAADQVVHEDSKEEFFASEKRKFYGFEIRVILYEENYTRAKVSTLIDTDWQILQDRVRVKAPMTTLWKLDGGEWWMYLMKPTGMEATPFGRISQAAQEDAAKKTPFQVAAEQSAAAMAKLVTADKELVTLSRATKWMGEIVVSNRMPASAEIEVKDPQVQGLKVKADSTVIESNSSVKIRLQFSPKTAPPANAVELKISVPQLETVIPVKVEVKGT
;
A
#
# COMPACT_ATOMS: atom_id res chain seq x y z
N MET A 1 -17.62 7.01 68.31
CA MET A 1 -18.64 7.60 67.40
C MET A 1 -17.93 8.50 66.41
N LEU A 2 -18.18 8.25 65.13
CA LEU A 2 -17.52 8.77 63.94
C LEU A 2 -18.14 10.10 63.46
N SER A 3 -17.42 10.75 62.53
CA SER A 3 -17.89 11.64 61.44
C SER A 3 -18.03 13.14 61.77
N ARG A 4 -17.62 14.10 60.92
CA ARG A 4 -17.17 14.07 59.51
C ARG A 4 -16.47 15.40 59.17
N ALA A 5 -15.33 15.34 58.50
CA ALA A 5 -14.72 16.47 57.80
C ALA A 5 -15.33 16.61 56.40
N ALA A 6 -15.60 17.84 55.95
CA ALA A 6 -15.97 18.16 54.58
C ALA A 6 -14.94 19.13 54.02
N ALA A 7 -14.01 18.62 53.21
CA ALA A 7 -13.13 19.43 52.37
C ALA A 7 -13.63 19.31 50.94
N VAL A 8 -14.13 20.42 50.39
CA VAL A 8 -14.48 20.57 48.99
C VAL A 8 -13.18 20.77 48.22
N VAL A 9 -12.81 19.79 47.40
CA VAL A 9 -11.75 19.92 46.40
C VAL A 9 -12.43 20.09 45.04
N VAL A 10 -12.41 21.32 44.53
CA VAL A 10 -12.73 21.61 43.12
C VAL A 10 -11.50 21.23 42.30
N LEU A 11 -11.52 20.03 41.71
CA LEU A 11 -10.57 19.67 40.65
C LEU A 11 -11.09 20.26 39.34
N GLY A 12 -10.40 21.29 38.85
CA GLY A 12 -10.61 21.84 37.53
C GLY A 12 -10.35 20.77 36.47
N LEU A 13 -11.38 20.44 35.70
CA LEU A 13 -11.25 19.74 34.43
C LEU A 13 -10.64 20.72 33.43
N GLY A 14 -9.31 20.74 33.36
CA GLY A 14 -8.59 21.30 32.24
C GLY A 14 -8.81 20.39 31.03
N SER A 15 -9.73 20.79 30.14
CA SER A 15 -9.87 20.21 28.81
C SER A 15 -8.62 20.54 27.99
N LEU A 16 -7.59 19.70 28.09
CA LEU A 16 -6.54 19.63 27.09
C LEU A 16 -7.16 19.01 25.83
N GLN A 17 -7.69 19.86 24.96
CA GLN A 17 -7.80 19.53 23.55
C GLN A 17 -6.36 19.38 23.02
N ALA A 18 -5.81 18.18 23.18
CA ALA A 18 -4.67 17.77 22.39
C ALA A 18 -5.13 17.77 20.94
N GLN A 19 -4.67 18.75 20.16
CA GLN A 19 -4.68 18.64 18.72
C GLN A 19 -3.85 17.41 18.40
N SER A 20 -4.53 16.29 18.13
CA SER A 20 -3.90 15.04 17.74
C SER A 20 -3.15 15.30 16.44
N ASN A 21 -1.82 15.30 16.53
CA ASN A 21 -0.94 15.33 15.39
C ASN A 21 -1.18 14.01 14.64
N PRO A 22 -1.75 13.99 13.42
CA PRO A 22 -2.10 12.75 12.71
C PRO A 22 -0.87 11.94 12.25
N PHE A 23 0.32 12.33 12.70
CA PHE A 23 1.63 11.78 12.35
C PHE A 23 2.26 10.97 13.48
N GLU A 24 1.59 10.85 14.63
CA GLU A 24 2.02 9.94 15.69
C GLU A 24 1.60 8.50 15.37
N ARG A 25 2.42 7.54 15.78
CA ARG A 25 2.06 6.12 15.70
C ARG A 25 0.68 5.94 16.38
N PRO A 26 -0.20 5.06 15.86
CA PRO A 26 -1.48 4.78 16.51
C PRO A 26 -1.26 4.50 18.01
N PRO A 27 -2.21 4.84 18.88
CA PRO A 27 -2.17 4.39 20.27
C PRO A 27 -1.91 2.88 20.31
N SER A 28 -0.98 2.43 21.16
CA SER A 28 -0.51 1.04 21.15
C SER A 28 -1.65 0.02 21.29
N GLU A 29 -2.68 0.35 22.06
CA GLU A 29 -3.89 -0.45 22.21
C GLU A 29 -4.68 -0.57 20.90
N VAL A 30 -4.82 0.51 20.14
CA VAL A 30 -5.52 0.53 18.84
C VAL A 30 -4.77 -0.35 17.84
N ASP A 31 -3.44 -0.25 17.80
CA ASP A 31 -2.61 -1.06 16.90
C ASP A 31 -2.62 -2.54 17.26
N GLN A 32 -2.49 -2.87 18.55
CA GLN A 32 -2.56 -4.25 19.01
C GLN A 32 -3.94 -4.87 18.77
N ALA A 33 -5.03 -4.12 19.00
CA ALA A 33 -6.39 -4.57 18.72
C ALA A 33 -6.59 -4.89 17.25
N LEU A 34 -6.12 -4.01 16.35
CA LEU A 34 -6.18 -4.24 14.91
C LEU A 34 -5.33 -5.46 14.51
N ARG A 35 -4.06 -5.54 14.95
CA ARG A 35 -3.16 -6.68 14.65
C ARG A 35 -3.73 -8.01 15.13
N SER A 36 -4.38 -8.03 16.29
CA SER A 36 -5.07 -9.23 16.80
C SER A 36 -6.20 -9.67 15.87
N ARG A 37 -7.01 -8.73 15.40
CA ARG A 37 -8.11 -8.99 14.45
C ARG A 37 -7.60 -9.43 13.08
N ILE A 38 -6.54 -8.80 12.56
CA ILE A 38 -5.82 -9.22 11.34
C ILE A 38 -5.30 -10.66 11.50
N GLY A 39 -4.65 -10.94 12.63
CA GLY A 39 -4.14 -12.27 12.94
C GLY A 39 -5.23 -13.34 12.92
N LYS A 40 -6.37 -13.08 13.56
CA LYS A 40 -7.54 -13.99 13.51
C LYS A 40 -8.02 -14.24 12.08
N PHE A 41 -8.12 -13.18 11.27
CA PHE A 41 -8.55 -13.28 9.89
C PHE A 41 -7.62 -14.18 9.07
N TYR A 42 -6.31 -13.85 9.01
CA TYR A 42 -5.37 -14.61 8.18
C TYR A 42 -5.07 -15.99 8.75
N GLN A 43 -5.06 -16.18 10.07
CA GLN A 43 -4.90 -17.50 10.68
C GLN A 43 -6.05 -18.43 10.30
N ALA A 44 -7.28 -17.92 10.20
CA ALA A 44 -8.41 -18.73 9.72
C ALA A 44 -8.20 -19.24 8.28
N TYR A 45 -7.54 -18.46 7.42
CA TYR A 45 -7.13 -18.90 6.09
C TYR A 45 -5.98 -19.90 6.11
N VAL A 46 -5.00 -19.73 7.00
CA VAL A 46 -3.90 -20.70 7.20
C VAL A 46 -4.43 -22.04 7.72
N ASP A 47 -5.40 -22.00 8.63
CA ASP A 47 -6.05 -23.18 9.20
C ASP A 47 -7.06 -23.83 8.24
N GLY A 48 -7.46 -23.15 7.16
CA GLY A 48 -8.55 -23.56 6.28
C GLY A 48 -9.94 -23.47 6.95
N LYS A 49 -10.07 -22.76 8.07
CA LYS A 49 -11.30 -22.56 8.85
C LYS A 49 -11.99 -21.26 8.44
N PHE A 50 -12.43 -21.17 7.19
CA PHE A 50 -12.93 -19.92 6.61
C PHE A 50 -14.14 -19.29 7.35
N ARG A 51 -14.98 -20.10 8.00
CA ARG A 51 -16.06 -19.57 8.85
C ARG A 51 -15.56 -18.82 10.10
N ALA A 52 -14.36 -19.13 10.58
CA ALA A 52 -13.75 -18.37 11.66
C ALA A 52 -13.29 -16.98 11.21
N ALA A 53 -12.93 -16.82 9.93
CA ALA A 53 -12.59 -15.51 9.37
C ALA A 53 -13.81 -14.56 9.37
N ASP A 54 -15.02 -15.09 9.15
CA ASP A 54 -16.27 -14.33 9.14
C ASP A 54 -16.53 -13.56 10.45
N GLN A 55 -16.01 -14.06 11.58
CA GLN A 55 -16.18 -13.44 12.90
C GLN A 55 -15.54 -12.05 13.01
N VAL A 56 -14.62 -11.71 12.10
CA VAL A 56 -13.98 -10.40 12.04
C VAL A 56 -14.33 -9.63 10.77
N VAL A 57 -15.30 -10.11 10.00
CA VAL A 57 -15.85 -9.41 8.82
C VAL A 57 -17.06 -8.58 9.24
N HIS A 58 -17.07 -7.33 8.79
CA HIS A 58 -18.19 -6.42 9.02
C HIS A 58 -19.47 -6.97 8.38
N GLU A 59 -20.62 -6.77 9.04
CA GLU A 59 -21.92 -7.28 8.59
C GLU A 59 -22.22 -6.91 7.12
N ASP A 60 -22.00 -5.65 6.74
CA ASP A 60 -22.17 -5.13 5.37
C ASP A 60 -21.32 -5.81 4.29
N SER A 61 -20.33 -6.63 4.68
CA SER A 61 -19.41 -7.32 3.79
C SER A 61 -19.51 -8.85 3.89
N LYS A 62 -20.35 -9.40 4.79
CA LYS A 62 -20.42 -10.85 5.03
C LYS A 62 -20.95 -11.64 3.85
N GLU A 63 -22.02 -11.18 3.21
CA GLU A 63 -22.59 -11.87 2.05
C GLU A 63 -21.55 -12.02 0.93
N GLU A 64 -20.90 -10.90 0.61
CA GLU A 64 -19.89 -10.83 -0.43
C GLU A 64 -18.63 -11.62 -0.07
N PHE A 65 -18.22 -11.53 1.19
CA PHE A 65 -17.15 -12.35 1.73
C PHE A 65 -17.50 -13.83 1.64
N PHE A 66 -18.73 -14.24 1.97
CA PHE A 66 -19.18 -15.63 1.89
C PHE A 66 -19.17 -16.15 0.45
N ALA A 67 -19.66 -15.36 -0.50
CA ALA A 67 -19.68 -15.68 -1.93
C ALA A 67 -18.27 -15.80 -2.56
N SER A 68 -17.25 -15.18 -1.94
CA SER A 68 -15.88 -15.24 -2.46
C SER A 68 -15.26 -16.64 -2.42
N GLU A 69 -14.49 -16.96 -3.45
CA GLU A 69 -13.61 -18.14 -3.47
C GLU A 69 -12.54 -17.97 -2.38
N LYS A 70 -12.43 -18.99 -1.52
CA LYS A 70 -11.45 -18.99 -0.44
C LYS A 70 -10.44 -20.08 -0.69
N ARG A 71 -9.17 -19.69 -0.64
CA ARG A 71 -8.04 -20.62 -0.76
C ARG A 71 -7.30 -20.64 0.54
N LYS A 72 -6.78 -21.81 0.89
CA LYS A 72 -5.91 -21.95 2.05
C LYS A 72 -4.62 -21.17 1.81
N PHE A 73 -4.15 -20.46 2.84
CA PHE A 73 -2.81 -19.86 2.84
C PHE A 73 -1.85 -20.79 3.57
N TYR A 74 -0.56 -20.65 3.30
CA TYR A 74 0.48 -21.43 3.97
C TYR A 74 1.19 -20.63 5.07
N GLY A 75 1.01 -19.31 5.05
CA GLY A 75 1.62 -18.37 5.97
C GLY A 75 1.15 -16.96 5.63
N PHE A 76 1.34 -16.03 6.55
CA PHE A 76 1.11 -14.62 6.30
C PHE A 76 2.06 -13.74 7.11
N GLU A 77 2.29 -12.53 6.62
CA GLU A 77 3.15 -11.54 7.27
C GLU A 77 2.59 -10.14 7.04
N ILE A 78 2.25 -9.43 8.13
CA ILE A 78 1.79 -8.04 8.06
C ILE A 78 2.99 -7.15 7.70
N ARG A 79 2.95 -6.50 6.54
CA ARG A 79 4.02 -5.60 6.09
C ARG A 79 3.79 -4.17 6.52
N VAL A 80 2.62 -3.64 6.20
CA VAL A 80 2.29 -2.24 6.41
C VAL A 80 0.86 -2.12 6.89
N ILE A 81 0.64 -1.27 7.89
CA ILE A 81 -0.68 -0.81 8.30
C ILE A 81 -0.70 0.70 8.13
N LEU A 82 -1.56 1.19 7.25
CA LEU A 82 -1.79 2.62 7.07
C LEU A 82 -3.09 2.99 7.75
N TYR A 83 -2.98 3.75 8.83
CA TYR A 83 -4.14 4.26 9.55
C TYR A 83 -4.67 5.53 8.87
N GLU A 84 -5.99 5.63 8.81
CA GLU A 84 -6.74 6.73 8.24
C GLU A 84 -7.81 7.18 9.23
N GLU A 85 -8.37 8.37 9.03
CA GLU A 85 -9.52 8.90 9.80
C GLU A 85 -9.30 8.82 11.32
N ASN A 86 -8.21 9.41 11.82
CA ASN A 86 -7.87 9.42 13.25
C ASN A 86 -7.78 8.00 13.87
N TYR A 87 -7.13 7.07 13.17
CA TYR A 87 -6.97 5.67 13.59
C TYR A 87 -8.27 4.87 13.70
N THR A 88 -9.32 5.27 12.98
CA THR A 88 -10.59 4.53 12.90
C THR A 88 -10.74 3.74 11.61
N ARG A 89 -9.86 3.95 10.63
CA ARG A 89 -9.73 3.11 9.43
C ARG A 89 -8.30 2.68 9.23
N ALA A 90 -8.11 1.55 8.55
CA ALA A 90 -6.79 1.09 8.17
C ALA A 90 -6.79 0.33 6.85
N LYS A 91 -5.73 0.54 6.07
CA LYS A 91 -5.36 -0.29 4.92
C LYS A 91 -4.18 -1.15 5.32
N VAL A 92 -4.34 -2.46 5.21
CA VAL A 92 -3.35 -3.44 5.68
C VAL A 92 -2.79 -4.18 4.48
N SER A 93 -1.49 -4.00 4.23
CA SER A 93 -0.74 -4.82 3.27
C SER A 93 -0.10 -6.00 3.99
N THR A 94 -0.44 -7.20 3.53
CA THR A 94 0.04 -8.48 4.08
C THR A 94 0.64 -9.30 2.96
N LEU A 95 1.77 -9.96 3.19
CA LEU A 95 2.20 -11.04 2.30
C LEU A 95 1.52 -12.33 2.69
N ILE A 96 0.91 -13.01 1.73
CA ILE A 96 0.39 -14.35 1.91
C ILE A 96 1.24 -15.36 1.15
N ASP A 97 1.54 -16.48 1.78
CA ASP A 97 2.15 -17.62 1.10
C ASP A 97 1.01 -18.43 0.47
N THR A 98 0.98 -18.50 -0.86
CA THR A 98 -0.11 -19.15 -1.61
C THR A 98 0.42 -19.87 -2.84
N ASP A 99 -0.41 -20.70 -3.46
CA ASP A 99 -0.09 -21.33 -4.73
C ASP A 99 -0.68 -20.53 -5.88
N TRP A 100 0.16 -20.24 -6.87
CA TRP A 100 -0.28 -19.77 -8.17
C TRP A 100 -0.23 -20.91 -9.17
N GLN A 101 -1.30 -21.00 -9.96
CA GLN A 101 -1.36 -21.92 -11.09
C GLN A 101 -0.73 -21.20 -12.29
N ILE A 102 0.46 -21.63 -12.71
CA ILE A 102 1.15 -21.10 -13.89
C ILE A 102 1.23 -22.24 -14.89
N LEU A 103 0.45 -22.15 -15.98
CA LEU A 103 0.27 -23.24 -16.95
C LEU A 103 -0.17 -24.53 -16.22
N GLN A 104 0.55 -25.63 -16.38
CA GLN A 104 0.26 -26.91 -15.72
C GLN A 104 0.91 -27.02 -14.32
N ASP A 105 1.79 -26.10 -13.95
CA ASP A 105 2.54 -26.15 -12.69
C ASP A 105 1.86 -25.33 -11.60
N ARG A 106 2.05 -25.78 -10.35
CA ARG A 106 1.72 -25.01 -9.14
C ARG A 106 3.00 -24.49 -8.52
N VAL A 107 3.12 -23.17 -8.45
CA VAL A 107 4.28 -22.51 -7.87
C VAL A 107 3.86 -21.83 -6.58
N ARG A 108 4.60 -22.11 -5.49
CA ARG A 108 4.45 -21.38 -4.23
C ARG A 108 5.02 -19.98 -4.40
N VAL A 109 4.23 -18.98 -4.12
CA VAL A 109 4.63 -17.57 -4.19
C VAL A 109 4.28 -16.84 -2.89
N LYS A 110 5.03 -15.77 -2.61
CA LYS A 110 4.58 -14.71 -1.71
C LYS A 110 3.84 -13.69 -2.53
N ALA A 111 2.55 -13.51 -2.24
CA ALA A 111 1.72 -12.55 -2.94
C ALA A 111 1.29 -11.43 -1.98
N PRO A 112 1.43 -10.15 -2.36
CA PRO A 112 0.92 -9.05 -1.56
C PRO A 112 -0.61 -9.05 -1.65
N MET A 113 -1.23 -8.83 -0.50
CA MET A 113 -2.68 -8.80 -0.35
C MET A 113 -3.07 -7.63 0.54
N THR A 114 -3.92 -6.76 0.01
CA THR A 114 -4.43 -5.61 0.77
C THR A 114 -5.82 -5.91 1.31
N THR A 115 -6.04 -5.66 2.60
CA THR A 115 -7.35 -5.73 3.26
C THR A 115 -7.70 -4.38 3.91
N LEU A 116 -8.98 -4.07 3.98
CA LEU A 116 -9.49 -2.83 4.56
C LEU A 116 -10.16 -3.10 5.89
N TRP A 117 -9.91 -2.23 6.85
CA TRP A 117 -10.36 -2.39 8.22
C TRP A 117 -10.97 -1.08 8.72
N LYS A 118 -12.07 -1.18 9.47
CA LYS A 118 -12.70 -0.03 10.13
C LYS A 118 -13.00 -0.38 11.59
N LEU A 119 -12.87 0.61 12.46
CA LEU A 119 -13.26 0.55 13.85
C LEU A 119 -14.76 0.87 13.92
N ASP A 120 -15.56 -0.09 14.38
CA ASP A 120 -17.00 0.07 14.55
C ASP A 120 -17.45 -0.65 15.83
N GLY A 121 -18.26 0.02 16.64
CA GLY A 121 -18.67 -0.47 17.96
C GLY A 121 -17.49 -0.74 18.91
N GLY A 122 -16.33 -0.09 18.71
CA GLY A 122 -15.13 -0.32 19.52
C GLY A 122 -14.29 -1.53 19.10
N GLU A 123 -14.65 -2.20 18.00
CA GLU A 123 -13.91 -3.35 17.48
C GLU A 123 -13.50 -3.15 16.02
N TRP A 124 -12.39 -3.75 15.62
CA TRP A 124 -11.93 -3.70 14.23
C TRP A 124 -12.62 -4.77 13.38
N TRP A 125 -13.14 -4.33 12.24
CA TRP A 125 -13.86 -5.16 11.27
C TRP A 125 -13.25 -5.02 9.89
N MET A 126 -12.95 -6.16 9.26
CA MET A 126 -12.59 -6.19 7.86
C MET A 126 -13.83 -5.87 7.03
N TYR A 127 -13.69 -4.98 6.04
CA TYR A 127 -14.77 -4.69 5.12
C TYR A 127 -14.25 -4.71 3.69
N LEU A 128 -15.18 -4.93 2.75
CA LEU A 128 -14.91 -4.83 1.33
C LEU A 128 -15.38 -3.46 0.85
N MET A 129 -14.55 -2.80 0.03
CA MET A 129 -15.04 -1.68 -0.76
C MET A 129 -16.14 -2.20 -1.66
N LYS A 130 -17.37 -1.74 -1.42
CA LYS A 130 -18.43 -1.91 -2.40
C LYS A 130 -17.98 -1.15 -3.64
N PRO A 131 -18.00 -1.74 -4.83
CA PRO A 131 -17.79 -0.98 -6.04
C PRO A 131 -18.82 0.14 -6.02
N THR A 132 -18.37 1.39 -5.84
CA THR A 132 -19.21 2.55 -6.09
C THR A 132 -19.68 2.38 -7.52
N GLY A 133 -20.99 2.14 -7.66
CA GLY A 133 -21.57 1.46 -8.82
C GLY A 133 -21.01 1.99 -10.12
N MET A 134 -20.72 1.07 -11.06
CA MET A 134 -20.29 1.34 -12.43
C MET A 134 -20.24 2.83 -12.74
N GLU A 135 -19.08 3.48 -12.52
CA GLU A 135 -18.95 4.86 -12.91
C GLU A 135 -19.28 4.92 -14.39
N ALA A 136 -20.40 5.56 -14.74
CA ALA A 136 -20.75 5.86 -16.10
C ALA A 136 -19.65 6.80 -16.60
N THR A 137 -18.60 6.24 -17.20
CA THR A 137 -17.55 7.06 -17.78
C THR A 137 -18.11 7.76 -19.02
N PRO A 138 -17.72 9.01 -19.31
CA PRO A 138 -18.21 9.75 -20.47
C PRO A 138 -17.83 9.11 -21.82
N PHE A 139 -17.09 8.00 -21.81
CA PHE A 139 -16.51 7.35 -22.98
C PHE A 139 -17.26 6.07 -23.42
N GLY A 140 -18.43 5.78 -22.85
CA GLY A 140 -19.26 4.65 -23.27
C GLY A 140 -18.85 3.31 -22.65
N ARG A 141 -19.63 2.28 -22.99
CA ARG A 141 -19.65 0.94 -22.37
C ARG A 141 -18.23 0.41 -22.08
N ILE A 142 -18.01 0.00 -20.82
CA ILE A 142 -16.86 -0.80 -20.39
C ILE A 142 -16.69 -1.93 -21.41
N SER A 143 -15.48 -2.04 -21.99
CA SER A 143 -15.22 -3.03 -23.04
C SER A 143 -15.61 -4.43 -22.57
N GLN A 144 -16.20 -5.22 -23.45
CA GLN A 144 -16.64 -6.58 -23.16
C GLN A 144 -15.50 -7.46 -22.60
N ALA A 145 -14.25 -7.17 -22.99
CA ALA A 145 -13.04 -7.79 -22.43
C ALA A 145 -12.82 -7.48 -20.94
N ALA A 146 -13.00 -6.21 -20.52
CA ALA A 146 -12.94 -5.82 -19.11
C ALA A 146 -14.11 -6.40 -18.30
N GLN A 147 -15.25 -6.65 -18.95
CA GLN A 147 -16.42 -7.29 -18.34
C GLN A 147 -16.22 -8.81 -18.17
N GLU A 148 -15.59 -9.48 -19.14
CA GLU A 148 -15.26 -10.91 -19.08
C GLU A 148 -14.12 -11.22 -18.08
N ASP A 149 -13.13 -10.35 -17.95
CA ASP A 149 -12.09 -10.49 -16.93
C ASP A 149 -12.60 -10.18 -15.52
N ALA A 150 -13.51 -9.21 -15.37
CA ALA A 150 -14.19 -8.94 -14.11
C ALA A 150 -15.15 -10.07 -13.70
N ALA A 151 -15.83 -10.71 -14.67
CA ALA A 151 -16.76 -11.82 -14.42
C ALA A 151 -16.08 -13.09 -13.87
N LYS A 152 -14.76 -13.24 -14.05
CA LYS A 152 -13.97 -14.33 -13.47
C LYS A 152 -13.47 -14.04 -12.05
N LYS A 153 -13.55 -12.79 -11.60
CA LYS A 153 -13.02 -12.38 -10.30
C LYS A 153 -14.14 -12.28 -9.29
N THR A 154 -13.91 -12.86 -8.13
CA THR A 154 -14.82 -12.70 -6.99
C THR A 154 -14.79 -11.24 -6.53
N PRO A 155 -15.87 -10.73 -5.94
CA PRO A 155 -15.87 -9.33 -5.51
C PRO A 155 -14.85 -9.02 -4.41
N PHE A 156 -14.48 -10.03 -3.61
CA PHE A 156 -13.33 -9.95 -2.70
C PHE A 156 -12.02 -9.66 -3.43
N GLN A 157 -11.77 -10.33 -4.56
CA GLN A 157 -10.58 -10.09 -5.38
C GLN A 157 -10.63 -8.69 -6.00
N VAL A 158 -11.80 -8.26 -6.49
CA VAL A 158 -11.97 -6.91 -7.05
C VAL A 158 -11.68 -5.83 -5.99
N ALA A 159 -12.24 -5.97 -4.80
CA ALA A 159 -12.02 -5.02 -3.71
C ALA A 159 -10.55 -5.02 -3.22
N ALA A 160 -9.92 -6.19 -3.14
CA ALA A 160 -8.51 -6.32 -2.79
C ALA A 160 -7.60 -5.66 -3.85
N GLU A 161 -7.89 -5.85 -5.14
CA GLU A 161 -7.16 -5.22 -6.25
C GLU A 161 -7.31 -3.70 -6.24
N GLN A 162 -8.52 -3.17 -6.04
CA GLN A 162 -8.74 -1.73 -5.92
C GLN A 162 -7.99 -1.13 -4.74
N SER A 163 -7.97 -1.84 -3.60
CA SER A 163 -7.23 -1.43 -2.41
C SER A 163 -5.72 -1.44 -2.65
N ALA A 164 -5.20 -2.46 -3.33
CA ALA A 164 -3.80 -2.55 -3.73
C ALA A 164 -3.43 -1.42 -4.71
N ALA A 165 -4.29 -1.11 -5.68
CA ALA A 165 -4.08 0.01 -6.60
C ALA A 165 -4.07 1.36 -5.88
N ALA A 166 -4.88 1.54 -4.84
CA ALA A 166 -4.83 2.73 -3.99
C ALA A 166 -3.52 2.82 -3.21
N MET A 167 -3.01 1.70 -2.67
CA MET A 167 -1.71 1.63 -1.99
C MET A 167 -0.54 1.95 -2.91
N ALA A 168 -0.56 1.46 -4.16
CA ALA A 168 0.49 1.69 -5.14
C ALA A 168 0.64 3.18 -5.52
N LYS A 169 -0.42 3.99 -5.34
CA LYS A 169 -0.40 5.45 -5.59
C LYS A 169 0.17 6.27 -4.42
N LEU A 170 0.56 5.63 -3.33
CA LEU A 170 1.09 6.33 -2.16
C LEU A 170 2.57 6.66 -2.30
N VAL A 171 3.33 5.89 -3.08
CA VAL A 171 4.72 6.23 -3.42
C VAL A 171 4.85 6.28 -4.93
N THR A 172 5.17 7.46 -5.48
CA THR A 172 5.13 7.70 -6.93
C THR A 172 6.33 8.52 -7.40
N ALA A 173 6.82 8.25 -8.60
CA ALA A 173 7.70 9.17 -9.32
C ALA A 173 6.89 10.29 -10.00
N ASP A 174 7.47 11.48 -10.11
CA ASP A 174 6.89 12.62 -10.83
C ASP A 174 6.88 12.44 -12.35
N LYS A 175 7.69 11.52 -12.88
CA LYS A 175 7.76 11.19 -14.30
C LYS A 175 8.03 9.72 -14.56
N GLU A 176 7.52 9.25 -15.69
CA GLU A 176 7.77 7.91 -16.23
C GLU A 176 8.93 7.89 -17.24
N LEU A 177 9.38 9.07 -17.70
CA LEU A 177 10.48 9.23 -18.66
C LEU A 177 11.36 10.42 -18.28
N VAL A 178 12.67 10.20 -18.27
CA VAL A 178 13.71 11.23 -18.17
C VAL A 178 14.52 11.21 -19.46
N THR A 179 14.67 12.36 -20.12
CA THR A 179 15.56 12.50 -21.27
C THR A 179 16.85 13.22 -20.87
N LEU A 180 17.99 12.59 -21.12
CA LEU A 180 19.33 13.17 -20.95
C LEU A 180 19.88 13.56 -22.33
N SER A 181 20.26 14.82 -22.50
CA SER A 181 20.79 15.33 -23.76
C SER A 181 21.83 16.43 -23.54
N ARG A 182 22.51 16.87 -24.61
CA ARG A 182 23.40 18.03 -24.55
C ARG A 182 22.70 19.29 -24.00
N ALA A 183 21.43 19.50 -24.35
CA ALA A 183 20.65 20.64 -23.87
C ALA A 183 20.46 20.63 -22.34
N THR A 184 20.33 19.43 -21.75
CA THR A 184 20.24 19.25 -20.29
C THR A 184 21.59 19.03 -19.63
N LYS A 185 22.70 19.28 -20.35
CA LYS A 185 24.07 18.96 -19.92
C LYS A 185 24.23 17.50 -19.47
N TRP A 186 23.46 16.60 -20.09
CA TRP A 186 23.39 15.18 -19.75
C TRP A 186 22.93 14.89 -18.32
N MET A 187 22.17 15.81 -17.72
CA MET A 187 21.62 15.68 -16.38
C MET A 187 20.10 15.54 -16.41
N GLY A 188 19.58 14.85 -15.40
CA GLY A 188 18.15 14.65 -15.18
C GLY A 188 17.85 14.46 -13.69
N GLU A 189 16.61 14.69 -13.32
CA GLU A 189 16.12 14.52 -11.95
C GLU A 189 14.79 13.79 -12.00
N ILE A 190 14.56 12.90 -11.03
CA ILE A 190 13.27 12.27 -10.73
C ILE A 190 12.93 12.63 -9.29
N VAL A 191 11.71 13.09 -9.03
CA VAL A 191 11.19 13.33 -7.69
C VAL A 191 10.32 12.15 -7.31
N VAL A 192 10.71 11.42 -6.26
CA VAL A 192 9.90 10.34 -5.70
C VAL A 192 9.20 10.88 -4.46
N SER A 193 7.87 10.79 -4.44
CA SER A 193 7.04 11.34 -3.37
C SER A 193 6.39 10.22 -2.57
N ASN A 194 6.38 10.37 -1.25
CA ASN A 194 5.72 9.48 -0.31
C ASN A 194 4.52 10.20 0.32
N ARG A 195 3.31 9.68 0.07
CA ARG A 195 2.04 10.15 0.64
C ARG A 195 1.56 9.27 1.78
N MET A 196 2.37 8.30 2.21
CA MET A 196 2.02 7.49 3.37
C MET A 196 2.10 8.34 4.65
N PRO A 197 1.26 8.03 5.66
CA PRO A 197 1.38 8.55 7.02
C PRO A 197 2.54 7.89 7.80
N ALA A 198 3.59 7.45 7.10
CA ALA A 198 4.80 6.84 7.65
C ALA A 198 5.95 7.05 6.66
N SER A 199 7.20 6.92 7.12
CA SER A 199 8.37 6.94 6.25
C SER A 199 8.36 5.76 5.28
N ALA A 200 8.87 5.96 4.07
CA ALA A 200 9.07 4.94 3.05
C ALA A 200 10.55 4.70 2.79
N GLU A 201 10.99 3.45 2.75
CA GLU A 201 12.30 3.10 2.20
C GLU A 201 12.21 2.86 0.69
N ILE A 202 13.22 3.33 -0.05
CA ILE A 202 13.37 3.11 -1.48
C ILE A 202 14.74 2.51 -1.81
N GLU A 203 14.74 1.62 -2.80
CA GLU A 203 15.95 1.07 -3.40
C GLU A 203 16.01 1.43 -4.88
N VAL A 204 17.05 2.14 -5.29
CA VAL A 204 17.27 2.50 -6.69
C VAL A 204 18.20 1.47 -7.33
N LYS A 205 17.66 0.61 -8.21
CA LYS A 205 18.46 -0.41 -8.91
C LYS A 205 19.24 0.24 -10.04
N ASP A 206 20.58 0.14 -9.98
CA ASP A 206 21.46 0.66 -11.02
C ASP A 206 21.22 -0.09 -12.34
N PRO A 207 20.90 0.62 -13.44
CA PRO A 207 20.65 0.01 -14.74
C PRO A 207 21.92 -0.54 -15.44
N GLN A 208 23.10 -0.43 -14.83
CA GLN A 208 24.39 -0.93 -15.34
C GLN A 208 24.76 -0.37 -16.73
N VAL A 209 24.35 0.88 -17.01
CA VAL A 209 24.67 1.57 -18.26
C VAL A 209 26.00 2.29 -18.14
N GLN A 210 26.94 1.96 -19.03
CA GLN A 210 28.24 2.61 -19.05
C GLN A 210 28.10 4.13 -19.20
N GLY A 211 28.70 4.89 -18.27
CA GLY A 211 28.66 6.35 -18.28
C GLY A 211 27.42 6.95 -17.61
N LEU A 212 26.39 6.18 -17.29
CA LEU A 212 25.25 6.65 -16.49
C LEU A 212 25.56 6.51 -15.00
N LYS A 213 25.38 7.60 -14.25
CA LYS A 213 25.41 7.61 -12.79
C LYS A 213 24.02 7.95 -12.29
N VAL A 214 23.56 7.20 -11.30
CA VAL A 214 22.28 7.43 -10.63
C VAL A 214 22.53 7.57 -9.14
N LYS A 215 22.01 8.62 -8.52
CA LYS A 215 22.18 8.88 -7.09
C LYS A 215 20.89 9.42 -6.49
N ALA A 216 20.39 8.77 -5.45
CA ALA A 216 19.32 9.31 -4.61
C ALA A 216 19.91 10.25 -3.55
N ASP A 217 19.20 11.33 -3.24
CA ASP A 217 19.56 12.23 -2.13
C ASP A 217 19.38 11.56 -0.77
N SER A 218 18.40 10.68 -0.65
CA SER A 218 18.14 9.82 0.50
C SER A 218 17.44 8.54 0.02
N THR A 219 17.66 7.43 0.72
CA THR A 219 16.92 6.17 0.54
C THR A 219 15.68 6.09 1.43
N VAL A 220 15.52 7.03 2.36
CA VAL A 220 14.34 7.16 3.22
C VAL A 220 13.59 8.43 2.81
N ILE A 221 12.30 8.27 2.50
CA ILE A 221 11.37 9.36 2.23
C ILE A 221 10.46 9.51 3.45
N GLU A 222 10.59 10.62 4.17
CA GLU A 222 9.71 10.91 5.30
C GLU A 222 8.23 10.96 4.89
N SER A 223 7.35 10.86 5.88
CA SER A 223 5.91 10.94 5.66
C SER A 223 5.53 12.24 4.94
N ASN A 224 4.67 12.14 3.93
CA ASN A 224 4.19 13.29 3.13
C ASN A 224 5.31 14.16 2.52
N SER A 225 6.47 13.55 2.25
CA SER A 225 7.64 14.24 1.72
C SER A 225 8.13 13.60 0.41
N SER A 226 9.20 14.15 -0.16
CA SER A 226 9.78 13.70 -1.41
C SER A 226 11.30 13.69 -1.36
N VAL A 227 11.91 12.80 -2.15
CA VAL A 227 13.36 12.75 -2.38
C VAL A 227 13.65 12.89 -3.87
N LYS A 228 14.84 13.37 -4.20
CA LYS A 228 15.31 13.50 -5.58
C LYS A 228 16.28 12.39 -5.91
N ILE A 229 16.11 11.79 -7.08
CA ILE A 229 17.06 10.89 -7.74
C ILE A 229 17.67 11.68 -8.90
N ARG A 230 18.98 11.90 -8.83
CA ARG A 230 19.74 12.61 -9.85
C ARG A 230 20.41 11.61 -10.79
N LEU A 231 20.27 11.89 -12.08
CA LEU A 231 20.89 11.14 -13.16
C LEU A 231 21.92 12.03 -13.84
N GLN A 232 23.08 11.45 -14.14
CA GLN A 232 24.12 12.12 -14.90
C GLN A 232 24.73 11.13 -15.88
N PHE A 233 24.71 11.46 -17.17
CA PHE A 233 25.38 10.68 -18.20
C PHE A 233 26.69 11.34 -18.60
N SER A 234 27.76 10.55 -18.64
CA SER A 234 29.08 10.94 -19.13
C SER A 234 29.35 10.17 -20.42
N PRO A 235 29.25 10.82 -21.59
CA PRO A 235 29.47 10.17 -22.88
C PRO A 235 30.94 9.78 -23.04
N LYS A 236 31.28 8.58 -22.57
CA LYS A 236 32.56 7.91 -22.86
C LYS A 236 32.42 6.93 -24.03
N THR A 237 31.20 6.47 -24.26
CA THR A 237 30.78 5.59 -25.34
C THR A 237 29.47 6.10 -25.95
N ALA A 238 29.10 5.57 -27.11
CA ALA A 238 27.83 5.92 -27.75
C ALA A 238 26.66 5.64 -26.77
N PRO A 239 25.65 6.51 -26.71
CA PRO A 239 24.51 6.30 -25.84
C PRO A 239 23.74 5.03 -26.23
N PRO A 240 23.03 4.39 -25.29
CA PRO A 240 22.16 3.26 -25.60
C PRO A 240 21.17 3.63 -26.71
N ALA A 241 20.95 2.71 -27.66
CA ALA A 241 20.01 2.94 -28.77
C ALA A 241 18.55 3.05 -28.31
N ASN A 242 18.22 2.41 -27.18
CA ASN A 242 16.87 2.38 -26.60
C ASN A 242 16.87 3.01 -25.21
N ALA A 243 15.70 3.50 -24.78
CA ALA A 243 15.51 3.94 -23.40
C ALA A 243 15.77 2.77 -22.43
N VAL A 244 16.47 3.07 -21.34
CA VAL A 244 16.82 2.10 -20.31
C VAL A 244 15.88 2.25 -19.12
N GLU A 245 15.48 1.13 -18.52
CA GLU A 245 14.56 1.14 -17.39
C GLU A 245 15.33 1.30 -16.06
N LEU A 246 15.08 2.41 -15.36
CA LEU A 246 15.47 2.59 -13.97
C LEU A 246 14.35 2.05 -13.07
N LYS A 247 14.69 1.12 -12.17
CA LYS A 247 13.72 0.51 -11.25
C LYS A 247 13.90 1.05 -9.85
N ILE A 248 12.87 1.73 -9.33
CA ILE A 248 12.82 2.23 -7.96
C ILE A 248 11.90 1.30 -7.18
N SER A 249 12.48 0.47 -6.29
CA SER A 249 11.72 -0.50 -5.50
C SER A 249 11.30 0.13 -4.17
N VAL A 250 10.09 -0.18 -3.72
CA VAL A 250 9.52 0.21 -2.43
C VAL A 250 9.23 -1.08 -1.66
N PRO A 251 10.21 -1.65 -0.94
CA PRO A 251 10.14 -3.02 -0.43
C PRO A 251 8.92 -3.25 0.47
N GLN A 252 8.59 -2.31 1.35
CA GLN A 252 7.44 -2.45 2.25
C GLN A 252 6.07 -2.53 1.52
N LEU A 253 6.00 -2.08 0.27
CA LEU A 253 4.79 -2.14 -0.57
C LEU A 253 4.88 -3.21 -1.67
N GLU A 254 5.99 -3.96 -1.75
CA GLU A 254 6.34 -4.85 -2.88
C GLU A 254 6.11 -4.20 -4.26
N THR A 255 6.28 -2.89 -4.33
CA THR A 255 6.00 -2.10 -5.53
C THR A 255 7.32 -1.71 -6.18
N VAL A 256 7.36 -1.76 -7.51
CA VAL A 256 8.46 -1.22 -8.32
C VAL A 256 7.90 -0.12 -9.18
N ILE A 257 8.50 1.07 -9.10
CA ILE A 257 8.18 2.23 -9.93
C ILE A 257 9.20 2.25 -11.09
N PRO A 258 8.79 1.88 -12.31
CA PRO A 258 9.66 1.94 -13.47
C PRO A 258 9.74 3.38 -14.01
N VAL A 259 10.95 3.86 -14.27
CA VAL A 259 11.19 5.13 -14.96
C VAL A 259 12.11 4.89 -16.15
N LYS A 260 11.69 5.24 -17.34
CA LYS A 260 12.50 5.17 -18.55
C LYS A 260 13.54 6.30 -18.55
N VAL A 261 14.76 5.97 -18.94
CA VAL A 261 15.87 6.92 -19.10
C VAL A 261 16.31 6.86 -20.55
N GLU A 262 16.04 7.92 -21.29
CA GLU A 262 16.43 8.06 -22.68
C GLU A 262 17.65 8.96 -22.78
N VAL A 263 18.70 8.50 -23.45
CA VAL A 263 19.91 9.29 -23.68
C VAL A 263 19.94 9.68 -25.16
N LYS A 264 19.59 10.93 -25.46
CA LYS A 264 19.59 11.42 -26.84
C LYS A 264 21.00 11.83 -27.25
N GLY A 265 21.66 10.94 -27.98
CA GLY A 265 22.80 11.28 -28.81
C GLY A 265 22.42 12.37 -29.80
N THR A 266 23.32 13.32 -30.02
CA THR A 266 23.28 14.14 -31.23
C THR A 266 24.18 13.45 -32.24
#